data_AF-A0A7X5C1R2-F1
#
_entry.id   AF-A0A7X5C1R2-F1
#
_cell.length_a   1.000
_cell.length_b   1.000
_cell.length_c   1.000
_cell.angle_alpha   90.00
_cell.angle_beta   90.00
_cell.angle_gamma   90.00
#
_symmetry.space_group_name_H-M   'P 1'
#
loop_
_entity.id
_entity.type
_entity.pdbx_description
1 polymer ?
#
loop_
_entity_poly.entity_id
_entity_poly.type
_entity_poly.pdbx_seq_one_letter_code
_entity_poly.pdbx_strand_id
1 'polypeptide(L)'
;MGMIGVETAMAQHTITVYDTDRQPSVSTPEDMARLAGRVFPLSERIAGGNGEAFDLGEWFVNWRAQRGIAAEAPLPTHMKVEAADTFEALIPWEQLKEAAVLFALNGAPLAKGGPARLYVPNGTSECLNVKRAVVWRFLQDEEKRGEVSYGFKQTFTADEMRSKR
;
A
#
# COMPACT_ATOMS: atom_id res chain seq x y z
N MET A 1 -24.82 6.77 -27.75
CA MET A 1 -24.20 5.44 -27.65
C MET A 1 -23.11 5.54 -26.60
N GLY A 2 -23.34 4.99 -25.40
CA GLY A 2 -22.55 5.30 -24.20
C GLY A 2 -21.20 4.58 -24.15
N MET A 3 -20.12 5.36 -23.97
CA MET A 3 -18.80 4.87 -23.56
C MET A 3 -18.33 5.65 -22.32
N ILE A 4 -19.14 5.67 -21.25
CA ILE A 4 -18.81 6.39 -20.00
C ILE A 4 -18.95 5.49 -18.76
N GLY A 5 -18.87 4.16 -18.95
CA GLY A 5 -19.15 3.18 -17.89
C GLY A 5 -18.00 2.25 -17.51
N VAL A 6 -16.90 2.21 -18.28
CA VAL A 6 -15.81 1.24 -18.05
C VAL A 6 -14.68 1.83 -17.19
N GLU A 7 -14.46 3.15 -17.24
CA GLU A 7 -13.40 3.82 -16.45
C GLU A 7 -13.68 3.85 -14.94
N THR A 8 -14.95 3.93 -14.53
CA THR A 8 -15.31 4.10 -13.11
C THR A 8 -15.29 2.79 -12.31
N ALA A 9 -15.39 1.63 -12.95
CA ALA A 9 -15.40 0.33 -12.27
C ALA A 9 -13.98 -0.21 -11.95
N MET A 10 -12.97 0.19 -12.73
CA MET A 10 -11.57 -0.26 -12.58
C MET A 10 -10.82 0.43 -11.43
N ALA A 11 -11.25 1.62 -11.03
CA ALA A 11 -10.59 2.41 -9.98
C ALA A 11 -10.68 1.78 -8.58
N GLN A 12 -11.65 0.90 -8.33
CA GLN A 12 -11.83 0.27 -7.00
C GLN A 12 -10.92 -0.95 -6.75
N HIS A 13 -10.18 -1.41 -7.76
CA HIS A 13 -9.37 -2.64 -7.70
C HIS A 13 -7.88 -2.43 -7.94
N THR A 14 -7.43 -1.18 -8.03
CA THR A 14 -6.03 -0.86 -8.37
C THR A 14 -5.33 -0.13 -7.24
N ILE A 15 -4.01 -0.23 -7.27
CA ILE A 15 -3.10 0.50 -6.38
C ILE A 15 -2.27 1.44 -7.24
N THR A 16 -2.26 2.72 -6.87
CA THR A 16 -1.39 3.72 -7.48
C THR A 16 -0.10 3.81 -6.69
N VAL A 17 1.02 3.59 -7.36
CA VAL A 17 2.36 3.59 -6.78
C VAL A 17 3.13 4.82 -7.26
N TYR A 18 3.57 5.64 -6.31
CA TYR A 18 4.41 6.80 -6.53
C TYR A 18 5.85 6.50 -6.12
N ASP A 19 6.78 6.88 -7.00
CA ASP A 19 8.22 6.97 -6.76
C ASP A 19 8.60 8.45 -6.78
N THR A 20 9.68 8.84 -6.09
CA THR A 20 10.23 10.19 -6.22
C THR A 20 10.62 10.45 -7.68
N ASP A 21 10.19 11.60 -8.22
CA ASP A 21 10.58 12.12 -9.54
C ASP A 21 10.14 11.31 -10.77
N ARG A 22 9.20 10.38 -10.62
CA ARG A 22 8.66 9.60 -11.75
C ARG A 22 7.14 9.64 -11.81
N GLN A 23 6.63 9.38 -13.02
CA GLN A 23 5.19 9.26 -13.25
C GLN A 23 4.66 8.04 -12.47
N PRO A 24 3.52 8.17 -11.76
CA PRO A 24 2.96 7.08 -10.98
C PRO A 24 2.63 5.89 -11.88
N SER A 25 2.80 4.68 -11.35
CA SER A 25 2.30 3.45 -12.00
C SER A 25 1.03 2.99 -11.32
N VAL A 26 0.08 2.49 -12.10
CA VAL A 26 -1.14 1.85 -11.60
C VAL A 26 -1.03 0.35 -11.84
N SER A 27 -1.34 -0.46 -10.84
CA SER A 27 -1.29 -1.92 -10.94
C SER A 27 -2.43 -2.57 -10.15
N THR A 28 -2.79 -3.79 -10.52
CA THR A 28 -3.70 -4.63 -9.73
C THR A 28 -2.89 -5.40 -8.68
N PRO A 29 -3.43 -5.70 -7.50
CA PRO A 29 -2.77 -6.56 -6.52
C PRO A 29 -2.34 -7.92 -7.08
N GLU A 30 -3.08 -8.49 -8.03
CA GLU A 30 -2.78 -9.74 -8.71
C GLU A 30 -1.54 -9.63 -9.61
N ASP A 31 -1.40 -8.53 -10.35
CA ASP A 31 -0.20 -8.25 -11.14
C ASP A 31 1.01 -7.98 -10.26
N MET A 32 0.81 -7.29 -9.13
CA MET A 32 1.84 -7.09 -8.11
C MET A 32 2.29 -8.43 -7.52
N ALA A 33 1.35 -9.32 -7.19
CA ALA A 33 1.65 -10.66 -6.68
C ALA A 33 2.45 -11.49 -7.71
N ARG A 34 2.09 -11.41 -8.99
CA ARG A 34 2.85 -12.07 -10.08
C ARG A 34 4.26 -11.49 -10.19
N LEU A 35 4.40 -10.17 -10.10
CA LEU A 35 5.69 -9.49 -10.14
C LEU A 35 6.56 -9.81 -8.92
N ALA A 36 5.96 -10.06 -7.75
CA ALA A 36 6.68 -10.51 -6.56
C ALA A 36 7.30 -11.90 -6.72
N GLY A 37 6.86 -12.69 -7.70
CA GLY A 37 7.41 -14.02 -8.01
C GLY A 37 6.96 -15.14 -7.07
N ARG A 38 6.41 -14.82 -5.89
CA ARG A 38 5.87 -15.80 -4.94
C ARG A 38 4.60 -15.32 -4.27
N VAL A 39 3.59 -16.19 -4.26
CA VAL A 39 2.38 -16.09 -3.45
C VAL A 39 2.45 -17.13 -2.33
N PHE A 40 2.04 -16.77 -1.13
CA PHE A 40 2.04 -17.63 0.05
C PHE A 40 0.77 -17.41 0.90
N PRO A 41 0.31 -18.42 1.67
CA PRO A 41 -0.74 -18.23 2.65
C PRO A 41 -0.31 -17.23 3.73
N LEU A 42 -1.16 -16.25 4.04
CA LEU A 42 -0.85 -15.18 5.00
C LEU A 42 -0.39 -15.71 6.38
N SER A 43 -0.86 -16.90 6.77
CA SER A 43 -0.48 -17.59 8.00
C SER A 43 1.02 -17.88 8.13
N GLU A 44 1.78 -17.88 7.03
CA GLU A 44 3.25 -18.00 7.08
C GLU A 44 3.92 -16.81 7.80
N ARG A 45 3.28 -15.64 7.86
CA ARG A 45 3.84 -14.44 8.50
C ARG A 45 3.01 -13.88 9.63
N ILE A 46 1.69 -14.02 9.53
CA ILE A 46 0.75 -13.44 10.48
C ILE A 46 -0.01 -14.58 11.14
N ALA A 47 0.21 -14.79 12.45
CA ALA A 47 -0.48 -15.83 13.20
C ALA A 47 -2.01 -15.65 13.10
N GLY A 48 -2.71 -16.72 12.69
CA GLY A 48 -4.16 -16.68 12.45
C GLY A 48 -4.59 -15.91 11.18
N GLY A 49 -3.63 -15.45 10.36
CA GLY A 49 -3.89 -14.84 9.07
C GLY A 49 -4.47 -15.83 8.06
N ASN A 50 -5.43 -15.39 7.26
CA ASN A 50 -6.06 -16.20 6.21
C ASN A 50 -5.99 -15.47 4.87
N GLY A 51 -5.92 -16.25 3.78
CA GLY A 51 -5.88 -15.75 2.40
C GLY A 51 -4.49 -15.77 1.78
N GLU A 52 -4.40 -15.29 0.55
CA GLU A 52 -3.19 -15.30 -0.26
C GLU A 52 -2.48 -13.94 -0.20
N ALA A 53 -1.18 -13.98 0.06
CA ALA A 53 -0.33 -12.81 0.21
C ALA A 53 0.95 -12.91 -0.63
N PHE A 54 1.59 -11.77 -0.86
CA PHE A 54 2.92 -11.67 -1.45
C PHE A 54 3.84 -10.79 -0.59
N ASP A 55 5.15 -10.88 -0.85
CA ASP A 55 6.18 -10.13 -0.13
C ASP A 55 6.34 -8.73 -0.74
N LEU A 56 6.23 -7.68 0.08
CA LEU A 56 6.37 -6.30 -0.37
C LEU A 56 7.80 -5.98 -0.86
N GLY A 57 8.82 -6.51 -0.18
CA GLY A 57 10.23 -6.29 -0.52
C GLY A 57 10.61 -6.93 -1.84
N GLU A 58 10.25 -8.20 -2.05
CA GLU A 58 10.45 -8.90 -3.32
C GLU A 58 9.72 -8.21 -4.47
N TRP A 59 8.45 -7.83 -4.25
CA TRP A 59 7.70 -7.03 -5.21
C TRP A 59 8.42 -5.71 -5.52
N PHE A 60 8.89 -4.99 -4.51
CA PHE A 60 9.53 -3.69 -4.69
C PHE A 60 10.83 -3.79 -5.49
N VAL A 61 11.66 -4.80 -5.23
CA VAL A 61 12.88 -5.06 -5.99
C VAL A 61 12.56 -5.29 -7.47
N ASN A 62 11.58 -6.15 -7.75
CA ASN A 62 11.19 -6.47 -9.13
C ASN A 62 10.51 -5.30 -9.84
N TRP A 63 9.70 -4.52 -9.11
CA TRP A 63 9.09 -3.30 -9.62
C TRP A 63 10.13 -2.23 -9.95
N ARG A 64 11.16 -2.04 -9.12
CA ARG A 64 12.28 -1.15 -9.43
C ARG A 64 13.03 -1.58 -10.68
N ALA A 65 13.34 -2.87 -10.80
CA ALA A 65 14.01 -3.43 -11.97
C ALA A 65 13.20 -3.23 -13.25
N GLN A 66 11.88 -3.48 -13.23
CA GLN A 66 10.99 -3.25 -14.38
C GLN A 66 10.98 -1.77 -14.82
N ARG A 67 11.18 -0.84 -13.89
CA ARG A 67 11.22 0.60 -14.14
C ARG A 67 12.62 1.13 -14.50
N GLY A 68 13.62 0.25 -14.65
CA GLY A 68 15.00 0.61 -14.93
C GLY A 68 15.67 1.36 -13.79
N ILE A 69 15.20 1.19 -12.55
CA ILE A 69 15.86 1.73 -11.36
C ILE A 69 16.96 0.75 -10.97
N ALA A 70 18.20 1.24 -10.92
CA ALA A 70 19.36 0.42 -10.58
C ALA A 70 19.24 -0.17 -9.16
N ALA A 71 19.79 -1.37 -8.96
CA ALA A 71 19.71 -2.07 -7.66
C ALA A 71 20.42 -1.30 -6.55
N GLU A 72 21.50 -0.60 -6.91
CA GLU A 72 22.32 0.25 -6.05
C GLU A 72 21.74 1.64 -5.78
N ALA A 73 20.68 2.04 -6.49
CA ALA A 73 20.05 3.34 -6.21
C ALA A 73 19.46 3.33 -4.77
N PRO A 74 19.43 4.49 -4.09
CA PRO A 74 19.04 4.55 -2.68
C PRO A 74 17.66 3.96 -2.43
N LEU A 75 17.53 3.22 -1.32
CA LEU A 75 16.24 2.73 -0.85
C LEU A 75 15.40 3.89 -0.30
N PRO A 76 14.06 3.77 -0.29
CA PRO A 76 13.20 4.73 0.39
C PRO A 76 13.54 4.80 1.88
N THR A 77 13.28 5.94 2.51
CA THR A 77 13.31 6.04 3.97
C THR A 77 11.97 5.65 4.58
N HIS A 78 10.87 5.89 3.85
CA HIS A 78 9.51 5.55 4.27
C HIS A 78 8.66 5.08 3.08
N MET A 79 7.60 4.34 3.41
CA MET A 79 6.43 4.22 2.56
C MET A 79 5.24 4.89 3.24
N LYS A 80 4.59 5.83 2.54
CA LYS A 80 3.27 6.31 2.92
C LYS A 80 2.21 5.47 2.22
N VAL A 81 1.25 4.96 2.98
CA VAL A 81 0.12 4.18 2.48
C VAL A 81 -1.16 4.97 2.72
N GLU A 82 -1.99 5.13 1.71
CA GLU A 82 -3.32 5.72 1.82
C GLU A 82 -4.37 4.66 1.50
N ALA A 83 -5.40 4.60 2.34
CA ALA A 83 -6.53 3.71 2.22
C ALA A 83 -7.74 4.41 1.61
N ALA A 84 -8.65 3.62 1.05
CA ALA A 84 -9.88 4.12 0.44
C ALA A 84 -10.85 4.78 1.45
N ASP A 85 -10.65 4.59 2.75
CA ASP A 85 -11.42 5.21 3.84
C ASP A 85 -10.73 6.42 4.47
N THR A 86 -9.83 7.07 3.72
CA THR A 86 -9.03 8.24 4.13
C THR A 86 -8.02 8.01 5.26
N PHE A 87 -7.89 6.77 5.75
CA PHE A 87 -6.81 6.39 6.64
C PHE A 87 -5.47 6.45 5.91
N GLU A 88 -4.43 6.91 6.59
CA GLU A 88 -3.07 6.90 6.10
C GLU A 88 -2.09 6.47 7.19
N ALA A 89 -0.99 5.86 6.75
CA ALA A 89 0.15 5.53 7.61
C ALA A 89 1.46 5.86 6.90
N LEU A 90 2.38 6.49 7.63
CA LEU A 90 3.78 6.65 7.27
C LEU A 90 4.58 5.59 8.01
N ILE A 91 5.25 4.72 7.25
CA ILE A 91 5.91 3.52 7.76
C ILE A 91 7.40 3.57 7.38
N PRO A 92 8.32 3.51 8.34
CA PRO A 92 9.75 3.41 8.07
C PRO A 92 10.08 2.19 7.22
N TRP A 93 10.98 2.36 6.27
CA TRP A 93 11.41 1.29 5.36
C TRP A 93 11.90 0.04 6.10
N GLU A 94 12.55 0.27 7.24
CA GLU A 94 13.13 -0.74 8.12
C GLU A 94 12.06 -1.67 8.72
N GLN A 95 10.83 -1.18 8.93
CA GLN A 95 9.71 -1.98 9.43
C GLN A 95 9.01 -2.76 8.30
N LEU A 96 9.20 -2.38 7.04
CA LEU A 96 8.54 -2.96 5.88
C LEU A 96 9.26 -4.19 5.30
N LYS A 97 10.44 -4.53 5.80
CA LYS A 97 11.28 -5.63 5.28
C LYS A 97 10.55 -6.98 5.18
N GLU A 98 9.67 -7.27 6.12
CA GLU A 98 8.90 -8.51 6.16
C GLU A 98 7.40 -8.29 5.91
N ALA A 99 7.05 -7.09 5.41
CA ALA A 99 5.66 -6.74 5.17
C ALA A 99 5.02 -7.68 4.15
N ALA A 100 3.80 -8.09 4.47
CA ALA A 100 2.99 -8.97 3.64
C ALA A 100 1.80 -8.20 3.08
N VAL A 101 1.49 -8.43 1.81
CA VAL A 101 0.35 -7.80 1.15
C VAL A 101 -0.68 -8.87 0.85
N LEU A 102 -1.76 -8.89 1.64
CA LEU A 102 -2.92 -9.76 1.40
C LEU A 102 -3.73 -9.18 0.25
N PHE A 103 -4.01 -9.99 -0.77
CA PHE A 103 -4.74 -9.56 -1.97
C PHE A 103 -5.91 -10.46 -2.37
N ALA A 104 -5.97 -11.69 -1.85
CA ALA A 104 -7.06 -12.60 -2.13
C ALA A 104 -7.44 -13.43 -0.90
N LEU A 105 -8.66 -13.97 -0.94
CA LEU A 105 -9.19 -14.95 0.00
C LEU A 105 -9.84 -16.08 -0.80
N ASN A 106 -9.39 -17.32 -0.60
CA ASN A 106 -9.89 -18.51 -1.30
C ASN A 106 -9.79 -18.36 -2.83
N GLY A 107 -8.68 -17.79 -3.31
CA GLY A 107 -8.43 -17.55 -4.74
C GLY A 107 -9.27 -16.44 -5.38
N ALA A 108 -10.06 -15.69 -4.60
CA ALA A 108 -10.86 -14.57 -5.09
C ALA A 108 -10.32 -13.23 -4.54
N PRO A 109 -10.39 -12.13 -5.32
CA PRO A 109 -10.00 -10.80 -4.85
C PRO A 109 -10.76 -10.38 -3.58
N LEU A 110 -10.14 -9.54 -2.75
CA LEU A 110 -10.75 -9.07 -1.50
C LEU A 110 -12.03 -8.24 -1.73
N ALA A 111 -13.20 -8.84 -1.50
CA ALA A 111 -14.47 -8.12 -1.56
C ALA A 111 -14.62 -7.08 -0.42
N LYS A 112 -14.19 -7.43 0.79
CA LYS A 112 -14.17 -6.53 1.96
C LYS A 112 -12.72 -6.26 2.36
N GLY A 113 -12.37 -4.99 2.52
CA GLY A 113 -10.99 -4.62 2.89
C GLY A 113 -10.02 -4.52 1.70
N GLY A 114 -10.51 -4.70 0.46
CA GLY A 114 -9.72 -4.58 -0.77
C GLY A 114 -9.47 -3.13 -1.23
N PRO A 115 -8.59 -2.95 -2.23
CA PRO A 115 -8.03 -4.00 -3.09
C PRO A 115 -6.90 -4.81 -2.47
N ALA A 116 -6.18 -4.26 -1.50
CA ALA A 116 -5.18 -4.98 -0.73
C ALA A 116 -5.21 -4.57 0.75
N ARG A 117 -4.66 -5.45 1.60
CA ARG A 117 -4.36 -5.14 3.00
C ARG A 117 -2.87 -5.34 3.26
N LEU A 118 -2.22 -4.29 3.76
CA LEU A 118 -0.84 -4.36 4.21
C LEU A 118 -0.79 -4.91 5.64
N TYR A 119 0.17 -5.79 5.88
CA TYR A 119 0.56 -6.25 7.21
C TYR A 119 2.04 -5.96 7.43
N VAL A 120 2.36 -5.37 8.58
CA VAL A 120 3.72 -4.97 8.96
C VAL A 120 4.06 -5.71 10.27
N PRO A 121 4.58 -6.95 10.20
CA PRO A 121 4.78 -7.80 11.39
C PRO A 121 5.78 -7.20 12.38
N ASN A 122 6.80 -6.50 11.87
CA ASN A 122 7.78 -5.76 12.68
C ASN A 122 7.35 -4.32 12.97
N GLY A 123 6.07 -4.01 12.74
CA GLY A 123 5.50 -2.70 12.96
C GLY A 123 5.45 -2.37 14.45
N THR A 124 5.70 -1.11 14.80
CA THR A 124 5.57 -0.64 16.19
C THR A 124 4.11 -0.52 16.65
N SER A 125 3.13 -0.64 15.73
CA SER A 125 1.70 -0.52 16.01
C SER A 125 0.85 -1.31 15.01
N GLU A 126 -0.27 -1.87 15.48
CA GLU A 126 -1.26 -2.51 14.60
C GLU A 126 -1.89 -1.55 13.60
N CYS A 127 -1.87 -0.24 13.87
CA CYS A 127 -2.37 0.78 12.95
C CYS A 127 -1.57 0.85 11.63
N LEU A 128 -0.38 0.26 11.59
CA LEU A 128 0.42 0.12 10.37
C LEU A 128 -0.10 -1.00 9.45
N ASN A 129 -1.01 -1.85 9.95
CA ASN A 129 -1.69 -2.86 9.15
C ASN A 129 -2.86 -2.24 8.35
N VAL A 130 -2.51 -1.48 7.32
CA VAL A 130 -3.47 -0.67 6.55
C VAL A 130 -4.41 -1.54 5.72
N LYS A 131 -5.71 -1.41 5.97
CA LYS A 131 -6.78 -2.03 5.18
C LYS A 131 -7.10 -1.17 3.95
N ARG A 132 -7.62 -1.76 2.89
CA ARG A 132 -8.11 -1.04 1.70
C ARG A 132 -7.05 -0.12 1.10
N ALA A 133 -5.80 -0.56 1.08
CA ALA A 133 -4.69 0.23 0.58
C ALA A 133 -4.85 0.47 -0.93
N VAL A 134 -4.85 1.74 -1.34
CA VAL A 134 -5.08 2.15 -2.74
C VAL A 134 -3.98 3.05 -3.28
N VAL A 135 -3.19 3.69 -2.42
CA VAL A 135 -2.04 4.51 -2.83
C VAL A 135 -0.83 4.18 -1.99
N TRP A 136 0.28 3.88 -2.64
CA TRP A 136 1.59 3.69 -2.00
C TRP A 136 2.54 4.77 -2.51
N ARG A 137 3.24 5.46 -1.61
CA ARG A 137 4.25 6.46 -1.96
C ARG A 137 5.56 6.10 -1.29
N PHE A 138 6.58 5.85 -2.09
CA PHE A 138 7.94 5.70 -1.61
C PHE A 138 8.58 7.07 -1.48
N LEU A 139 9.09 7.38 -0.28
CA LEU A 139 9.62 8.69 0.07
C LEU A 139 11.10 8.58 0.42
N GLN A 140 11.85 9.62 0.07
CA GLN A 140 13.21 9.84 0.56
C GLN A 140 13.23 11.10 1.42
N ASP A 141 13.30 10.90 2.72
CA ASP A 141 13.38 11.94 3.75
C ASP A 141 14.29 11.39 4.86
N GLU A 142 15.56 11.80 4.85
CA GLU A 142 16.57 11.39 5.83
C GLU A 142 16.36 12.07 7.20
N GLU A 143 15.85 13.31 7.21
CA GLU A 143 15.65 14.07 8.45
C GLU A 143 14.59 13.42 9.33
N LYS A 144 13.61 12.76 8.71
CA LYS A 144 12.53 12.05 9.39
C LYS A 144 12.74 10.55 9.47
N ARG A 145 13.92 10.03 9.13
CA ARG A 145 14.17 8.57 9.09
C ARG A 145 13.74 7.90 10.39
N GLY A 146 12.88 6.88 10.27
CA GLY A 146 12.36 6.13 11.42
C GLY A 146 11.08 6.71 12.02
N GLU A 147 10.57 7.85 11.50
CA GLU A 147 9.30 8.42 11.92
C GLU A 147 8.14 7.50 11.54
N VAL A 148 7.27 7.25 12.52
CA VAL A 148 6.03 6.50 12.35
C VAL A 148 4.88 7.44 12.65
N SER A 149 3.92 7.55 11.73
CA SER A 149 2.67 8.29 11.97
C SER A 149 1.50 7.59 11.28
N TYR A 150 0.31 7.72 11.86
CA TYR A 150 -0.91 7.16 11.28
C TYR A 150 -2.14 7.92 11.78
N GLY A 151 -3.19 7.92 10.97
CA GLY A 151 -4.43 8.59 11.30
C GLY A 151 -5.35 8.71 10.10
N PHE A 152 -6.53 9.28 10.33
CA PHE A 152 -7.41 9.67 9.24
C PHE A 152 -7.01 11.06 8.75
N LYS A 153 -6.98 11.28 7.44
CA LYS A 153 -6.87 12.63 6.89
C LYS A 153 -7.98 13.48 7.50
N GLN A 154 -7.59 14.51 8.24
CA GLN A 154 -8.51 15.48 8.81
C GLN A 154 -9.15 16.26 7.64
N THR A 155 -10.30 15.82 7.16
CA THR A 155 -11.20 16.67 6.39
C THR A 155 -11.97 17.54 7.38
N PHE A 156 -11.26 18.43 8.08
CA PHE A 156 -11.87 19.58 8.73
C PHE A 156 -11.15 20.78 8.17
N THR A 157 -11.71 21.39 7.13
CA THR A 157 -11.38 22.77 6.83
C THR A 157 -11.74 23.59 8.07
N ALA A 158 -10.89 24.55 8.44
CA ALA A 158 -11.15 25.47 9.55
C ALA A 158 -12.49 26.23 9.41
N ASP A 159 -13.11 26.18 8.23
CA ASP A 159 -14.43 26.73 7.93
C ASP A 159 -15.61 25.96 8.57
N GLU A 160 -15.50 24.65 8.83
CA GLU A 160 -16.60 23.84 9.40
C GLU A 160 -16.72 23.93 10.93
N MET A 161 -15.70 24.44 11.63
CA MET A 161 -15.76 24.69 13.08
C MET A 161 -16.49 25.99 13.46
N ARG A 162 -17.01 26.74 12.47
CA ARG A 162 -17.69 28.03 12.71
C ARG A 162 -19.20 27.96 12.47
N SER A 163 -19.88 26.95 13.02
CA SER A 163 -21.35 27.00 13.18
C SER A 163 -21.85 26.04 14.26
N LYS A 164 -21.69 26.45 15.52
CA LYS A 164 -22.71 26.27 16.57
C LYS A 164 -22.61 27.45 17.54
N ARG A 165 -23.36 28.51 17.25
CA ARG A 165 -23.82 29.46 18.26
C ARG A 165 -25.31 29.65 18.07
#